data_AF-A0A5J4SKD6-F1
#
_entry.id   AF-A0A5J4SKD6-F1
#
_cell.length_a   1.000
_cell.length_b   1.000
_cell.length_c   1.000
_cell.angle_alpha   90.00
_cell.angle_beta   90.00
_cell.angle_gamma   90.00
#
_symmetry.space_group_name_H-M   'P 1'
#
loop_
_entity.id
_entity.type
_entity.pdbx_description
1 polymer ?
#
loop_
_entity_poly.entity_id
_entity_poly.type
_entity_poly.pdbx_seq_one_letter_code
_entity_poly.pdbx_strand_id
1 'polypeptide(L)' 'MSKITKEQYEFALTRVEELLTLVDENTPANDKNAVELTVMSDIVIAYEKKHYPIEKPTVAELGDF' A
#
# COMPACT_ATOMS: atom_id res chain seq x y z
N MET A 1 -8.67 -4.88 17.46
CA MET A 1 -7.84 -4.86 16.23
C MET A 1 -8.76 -4.52 15.07
N SER A 2 -8.67 -3.31 14.55
CA SER A 2 -9.51 -2.84 13.44
C SER A 2 -9.24 -3.72 12.21
N LYS A 3 -10.23 -4.50 11.76
CA LYS A 3 -10.14 -5.20 10.47
C LYS A 3 -10.31 -4.13 9.39
N ILE A 4 -9.28 -3.89 8.59
CA ILE A 4 -9.44 -3.16 7.33
C ILE A 4 -10.39 -3.97 6.46
N THR A 5 -11.46 -3.35 5.97
CA THR A 5 -12.42 -3.98 5.07
C THR A 5 -11.96 -3.81 3.62
N LYS A 6 -12.49 -4.64 2.71
CA LYS A 6 -12.20 -4.52 1.27
C LYS A 6 -12.57 -3.14 0.73
N GLU A 7 -13.66 -2.55 1.21
CA GLU A 7 -14.08 -1.19 0.84
C GLU A 7 -13.03 -0.13 1.27
N GLN A 8 -12.47 -0.25 2.48
CA GLN A 8 -11.41 0.65 2.93
C GLN A 8 -10.13 0.47 2.12
N TYR A 9 -9.81 -0.77 1.74
CA TYR A 9 -8.68 -1.08 0.87
C TYR A 9 -8.85 -0.48 -0.54
N GLU A 10 -10.01 -0.69 -1.17
CA GLU A 10 -10.32 -0.14 -2.51
C GLU A 10 -10.32 1.38 -2.48
N PHE A 11 -10.88 1.98 -1.43
CA PHE A 11 -10.84 3.43 -1.24
C PHE A 11 -9.41 3.95 -1.07
N ALA A 12 -8.60 3.30 -0.23
CA ALA A 12 -7.22 3.69 0.00
C ALA A 12 -6.38 3.55 -1.28
N LEU A 13 -6.61 2.52 -2.09
CA LEU A 13 -5.97 2.33 -3.40
C LEU A 13 -6.26 3.49 -4.34
N THR A 14 -7.55 3.79 -4.59
CA THR A 14 -7.94 4.91 -5.46
C THR A 14 -7.34 6.21 -4.94
N ARG A 15 -7.33 6.39 -3.61
CA ARG A 15 -6.81 7.62 -3.03
C ARG A 15 -5.30 7.75 -3.14
N VAL A 16 -4.56 6.63 -3.02
CA VAL A 16 -3.13 6.59 -3.33
C VAL A 16 -2.89 6.98 -4.78
N GLU A 17 -3.62 6.43 -5.75
CA GLU A 17 -3.45 6.78 -7.16
C GLU A 17 -3.72 8.27 -7.42
N GLU A 18 -4.79 8.82 -6.86
CA GLU A 18 -5.08 10.25 -6.97
C GLU A 18 -3.99 11.11 -6.33
N LEU A 19 -3.55 10.73 -5.12
CA LEU A 19 -2.50 11.45 -4.41
C LEU A 19 -1.16 11.37 -5.15
N LEU A 20 -0.79 10.24 -5.75
CA LEU A 20 0.42 10.11 -6.57
C LEU A 20 0.43 11.06 -7.78
N THR A 21 -0.74 11.46 -8.28
CA THR A 21 -0.83 12.49 -9.35
C THR A 21 -0.78 13.92 -8.81
N LEU A 22 -1.02 14.10 -7.51
CA LEU A 22 -1.06 15.40 -6.83
C LEU A 22 0.24 15.70 -6.07
N VAL A 23 0.91 14.68 -5.55
CA VAL A 23 2.22 14.78 -4.88
C VAL A 23 3.34 14.52 -5.88
N ASP A 24 4.16 15.54 -6.08
CA ASP A 24 5.40 15.47 -6.84
C ASP A 24 6.61 15.19 -5.93
N GLU A 25 7.78 14.84 -6.49
CA GLU A 25 9.04 14.64 -5.73
C GLU A 25 9.47 15.87 -4.91
N ASN A 26 8.95 17.04 -5.29
CA ASN A 26 9.16 18.30 -4.59
C ASN A 26 8.18 18.53 -3.42
N THR A 27 7.19 17.66 -3.25
CA THR A 27 6.17 17.82 -2.21
C THR A 27 6.77 17.45 -0.86
N PRO A 28 6.78 18.39 0.10
CA PRO A 28 7.41 18.12 1.37
C PRO A 28 6.53 17.17 2.20
N ALA A 29 7.16 16.29 3.00
CA ALA A 29 6.47 15.21 3.72
C ALA A 29 5.44 15.70 4.78
N ASN A 30 5.45 17.00 5.07
CA ASN A 30 4.50 17.69 5.94
C ASN A 30 3.29 18.25 5.18
N ASP A 31 3.26 18.12 3.85
CA ASP A 31 2.08 18.41 3.05
C ASP A 31 0.96 17.42 3.38
N LYS A 32 -0.28 17.90 3.40
CA LYS A 32 -1.45 17.08 3.72
C LYS A 32 -1.56 15.89 2.78
N ASN A 33 -1.23 16.06 1.50
CA ASN A 33 -1.34 15.01 0.50
C ASN A 33 -0.28 13.91 0.75
N ALA A 34 0.94 14.27 1.15
CA ALA A 34 1.99 13.31 1.49
C ALA A 34 1.67 12.51 2.77
N VAL A 35 1.11 13.19 3.77
CA VAL A 35 0.64 12.54 5.01
C VAL A 35 -0.52 11.58 4.70
N GLU A 36 -1.50 12.02 3.90
CA GLU A 36 -2.64 11.18 3.50
C GLU A 36 -2.16 9.96 2.69
N LEU A 37 -1.23 10.15 1.75
CA LEU A 37 -0.65 9.07 0.94
C LEU A 37 -0.02 7.99 1.83
N THR A 38 0.71 8.43 2.87
CA THR A 38 1.35 7.52 3.83
C THR A 38 0.30 6.70 4.59
N VAL A 39 -0.76 7.34 5.08
CA VAL A 39 -1.84 6.68 5.80
C VAL A 39 -2.59 5.69 4.91
N MET A 40 -2.92 6.09 3.68
CA MET A 40 -3.61 5.22 2.72
C MET A 40 -2.74 4.02 2.34
N SER A 41 -1.44 4.24 2.14
CA SER A 41 -0.48 3.17 1.91
C SER A 41 -0.42 2.18 3.08
N ASP A 42 -0.43 2.66 4.33
CA ASP A 42 -0.47 1.81 5.52
C ASP A 42 -1.72 0.92 5.56
N ILE A 43 -2.88 1.46 5.14
CA ILE A 43 -4.15 0.71 5.06
C ILE A 43 -4.05 -0.41 4.02
N VAL A 44 -3.54 -0.10 2.83
CA VAL A 44 -3.32 -1.06 1.74
C VAL A 44 -2.38 -2.17 2.20
N ILE A 45 -1.22 -1.80 2.76
CA ILE A 45 -0.22 -2.73 3.29
C ILE A 45 -0.80 -3.61 4.40
N ALA A 46 -1.56 -3.05 5.34
CA ALA A 46 -2.15 -3.81 6.43
C ALA A 46 -3.19 -4.84 5.94
N TYR A 47 -3.96 -4.49 4.90
CA TYR A 47 -4.91 -5.40 4.27
C TYR A 47 -4.19 -6.48 3.46
N GLU A 48 -3.25 -6.11 2.59
CA GLU A 48 -2.47 -7.05 1.78
C GLU A 48 -1.66 -7.99 2.66
N LYS A 49 -0.95 -7.51 3.67
CA LYS A 49 -0.18 -8.38 4.57
C LYS A 49 -1.05 -9.44 5.27
N LYS A 50 -2.35 -9.18 5.40
CA LYS A 50 -3.32 -10.08 6.02
C LYS A 50 -4.04 -10.99 5.02
N HIS A 51 -4.34 -10.49 3.82
CA HIS A 51 -5.09 -11.20 2.77
C HIS A 51 -4.20 -11.85 1.71
N TYR A 52 -3.07 -11.23 1.41
CA TYR A 52 -2.01 -11.62 0.49
C TYR A 52 -0.67 -11.61 1.22
N PRO A 53 -0.46 -12.50 2.21
CA PRO A 53 0.84 -12.64 2.82
C PRO A 53 1.86 -12.89 1.70
N ILE A 54 2.94 -12.11 1.68
CA ILE A 54 4.07 -12.35 0.79
C ILE A 54 4.70 -13.66 1.27
N GLU A 55 4.18 -14.79 0.79
CA GLU A 55 4.92 -16.03 0.73
C GLU A 55 6.12 -15.69 -0.15
N LYS A 56 7.25 -15.36 0.48
CA LYS A 56 8.52 -15.35 -0.22
C LYS A 56 8.55 -16.66 -0.98
N PRO A 57 8.67 -16.69 -2.31
CA PRO A 57 8.91 -17.94 -2.99
C PRO A 57 10.10 -18.56 -2.27
N THR A 58 9.85 -19.68 -1.60
CA THR A 58 10.93 -20.50 -1.08
C THR A 58 11.86 -20.69 -2.26
N VAL A 59 13.15 -20.41 -2.07
CA VAL A 59 14.24 -20.49 -3.06
C VAL A 59 14.33 -21.87 -3.76
N ALA A 60 13.40 -22.78 -3.49
CA ALA A 60 13.17 -24.05 -4.15
C ALA A 60 12.72 -23.95 -5.62
N GLU A 61 12.21 -22.82 -6.12
CA GLU A 61 11.86 -22.68 -7.55
C GLU A 61 13.03 -22.23 -8.45
N LEU A 62 14.22 -21.94 -7.88
CA LEU A 62 15.44 -21.62 -8.63
C LEU A 62 16.36 -22.82 -8.86
N GLY A 63 15.84 -24.04 -8.72
CA GLY A 63 16.61 -25.28 -8.84
C GLY A 63 16.05 -26.23 -9.90
N ASP A 64 16.10 -25.85 -11.18
CA ASP A 64 16.14 -26.78 -12.32
C ASP A 64 16.61 -25.99 -13.57
N PHE A 65 17.93 -25.76 -13.65
CA PHE A 65 18.66 -25.44 -14.89
C PHE A 65 19.59 -26.59 -15.21
#